data_AF-A0A7S2YU77-F1
#
_entry.id   AF-A0A7S2YU77-F1
#
_cell.length_a   1.000
_cell.length_b   1.000
_cell.length_c   1.000
_cell.angle_alpha   90.00
_cell.angle_beta   90.00
_cell.angle_gamma   90.00
#
_symmetry.space_group_name_H-M   'P 1'
#
loop_
_entity.id
_entity.type
_entity.pdbx_description
1 polymer ?
#
loop_
_entity_poly.entity_id
_entity_poly.type
_entity_poly.pdbx_seq_one_letter_code
_entity_poly.pdbx_strand_id
1 'polypeptide(L)'
;GLQTFLQERLKKMSQQERTQATMISTWLTEIYLDAINEANVKHGKTSQEYQDALGYFRQFLKTFSKFLDESTTSWLLSSYGHIDELIHYASMIGDHDTVVQNLIQRDRAEEAISWLRKPSVPSNLWYKASPKLFLLEP
;
A
#
# COMPACT_ATOMS: atom_id res chain seq x y z
N GLY A 1 20.13 10.13 7.75
CA GLY A 1 20.56 9.93 6.35
C GLY A 1 19.68 10.74 5.40
N LEU A 2 19.89 10.61 4.09
CA LEU A 2 19.10 11.30 3.04
C LEU A 2 17.58 11.13 3.24
N GLN A 3 17.14 9.92 3.61
CA GLN A 3 15.75 9.61 3.97
C GLN A 3 15.21 10.51 5.09
N THR A 4 15.94 10.63 6.20
CA THR A 4 15.56 11.50 7.33
C THR A 4 15.47 12.97 6.89
N PHE A 5 16.42 13.43 6.07
CA PHE A 5 16.41 14.80 5.55
C PHE A 5 15.19 15.06 4.66
N LEU A 6 14.85 14.15 3.76
CA LEU A 6 13.67 14.26 2.89
C LEU A 6 12.36 14.21 3.68
N GLN A 7 12.28 13.36 4.72
CA GLN A 7 11.12 13.34 5.62
C GLN A 7 10.95 14.65 6.39
N GLU A 8 12.04 15.20 6.94
CA GLU A 8 12.01 16.48 7.65
C GLU A 8 11.66 17.64 6.71
N ARG A 9 12.11 17.57 5.46
CA ARG A 9 11.70 18.53 4.43
C ARG A 9 10.21 18.40 4.12
N LEU A 10 9.70 17.20 3.89
CA LEU A 10 8.29 16.92 3.57
C LEU A 10 7.35 17.38 4.71
N LYS A 11 7.75 17.24 5.97
CA LYS A 11 6.98 17.74 7.13
C LYS A 11 6.78 19.25 7.13
N LYS A 12 7.72 20.00 6.55
CA LYS A 12 7.72 21.47 6.51
C LYS A 12 7.00 22.04 5.27
N MET A 13 6.65 21.19 4.32
CA MET A 13 6.04 21.63 3.06
C MET A 13 4.56 21.96 3.26
N SER A 14 4.17 23.09 2.67
CA SER A 14 2.79 23.57 2.71
C SER A 14 1.95 22.96 1.59
N GLN A 15 0.63 23.09 1.68
CA GLN A 15 -0.30 22.61 0.66
C GLN A 15 -0.11 23.30 -0.72
N GLN A 16 0.57 24.45 -0.75
CA GLN A 16 0.89 25.18 -1.98
C GLN A 16 2.03 24.53 -2.77
N GLU A 17 2.85 23.69 -2.13
CA GLU A 17 3.96 22.98 -2.76
C GLU A 17 3.59 21.54 -3.15
N ARG A 18 2.30 21.25 -3.33
CA ARG A 18 1.75 19.90 -3.50
C ARG A 18 2.50 19.06 -4.55
N THR A 19 2.82 19.64 -5.71
CA THR A 19 3.57 18.94 -6.77
C THR A 19 4.95 18.49 -6.30
N GLN A 20 5.67 19.34 -5.57
CA GLN A 20 6.99 19.00 -5.04
C GLN A 20 6.88 17.98 -3.89
N ALA A 21 5.87 18.13 -3.02
CA ALA A 21 5.59 17.19 -1.95
C ALA A 21 5.25 15.79 -2.49
N THR A 22 4.46 15.71 -3.56
CA THR A 22 4.15 14.44 -4.25
C THR A 22 5.41 13.84 -4.86
N MET A 23 6.23 14.62 -5.58
CA MET A 23 7.49 14.13 -6.14
C MET A 23 8.43 13.56 -5.07
N ILE A 24 8.59 14.28 -3.95
CA ILE A 24 9.40 13.81 -2.81
C ILE A 24 8.80 12.55 -2.19
N SER A 25 7.47 12.47 -2.08
CA SER A 25 6.79 11.30 -1.52
C SER A 25 6.94 10.07 -2.43
N THR A 26 6.93 10.24 -3.75
CA THR A 26 7.23 9.19 -4.73
C THR A 26 8.65 8.67 -4.55
N TRP A 27 9.66 9.54 -4.50
CA TRP A 27 11.05 9.13 -4.28
C TRP A 27 11.26 8.46 -2.92
N LEU A 28 10.63 8.97 -1.86
CA LEU A 28 10.67 8.33 -0.55
C LEU A 28 10.06 6.94 -0.59
N THR A 29 8.96 6.76 -1.33
CA THR A 29 8.33 5.44 -1.51
C THR A 29 9.32 4.46 -2.14
N GLU A 30 9.99 4.84 -3.22
CA GLU A 30 11.02 3.99 -3.86
C GLU A 30 12.16 3.64 -2.89
N ILE A 31 12.70 4.63 -2.16
CA ILE A 31 13.77 4.40 -1.16
C ILE A 31 13.32 3.40 -0.08
N TYR A 32 12.07 3.48 0.38
CA TYR A 32 11.55 2.53 1.35
C TYR A 32 11.42 1.12 0.78
N LEU A 33 10.93 0.99 -0.46
CA LEU A 33 10.79 -0.30 -1.12
C LEU A 33 12.17 -0.95 -1.35
N ASP A 34 13.16 -0.16 -1.76
CA ASP A 34 14.54 -0.62 -1.90
C ASP A 34 15.11 -1.10 -0.56
N ALA A 35 14.88 -0.38 0.53
CA ALA A 35 15.32 -0.77 1.87
C ALA A 35 14.67 -2.08 2.34
N ILE A 36 13.36 -2.26 2.08
CA ILE A 36 12.65 -3.51 2.39
C ILE A 36 13.22 -4.68 1.59
N ASN A 37 13.49 -4.47 0.30
CA ASN A 37 14.06 -5.50 -0.57
C ASN A 37 15.49 -5.87 -0.18
N GLU A 38 16.31 -4.88 0.16
CA GLU A 38 17.66 -5.10 0.66
C GLU A 38 17.64 -5.91 1.97
N ALA A 39 16.76 -5.55 2.92
CA ALA A 39 16.60 -6.29 4.17
C ALA A 39 16.12 -7.73 3.92
N ASN A 40 15.19 -7.94 2.98
CA ASN A 40 14.74 -9.27 2.59
C ASN A 40 15.87 -10.12 2.00
N VAL A 41 16.68 -9.55 1.10
CA VAL A 41 17.80 -10.28 0.46
C VAL A 41 18.89 -10.64 1.48
N LYS A 42 19.20 -9.75 2.43
CA LYS A 42 20.30 -9.95 3.40
C LYS A 42 19.91 -10.82 4.60
N HIS A 43 18.69 -10.64 5.11
CA HIS A 43 18.29 -11.20 6.40
C HIS A 43 17.04 -12.10 6.30
N GLY A 44 16.28 -12.03 5.20
CA GLY A 44 15.05 -12.77 4.99
C GLY A 44 13.82 -12.12 5.64
N LYS A 45 12.62 -12.51 5.19
CA LYS A 45 11.32 -11.92 5.63
C LYS A 45 11.01 -12.10 7.12
N THR A 46 11.59 -13.09 7.78
CA THR A 46 11.35 -13.37 9.21
C THR A 46 12.30 -12.62 10.13
N SER A 47 13.29 -11.91 9.58
CA SER A 47 14.24 -11.12 10.36
C SER A 47 13.60 -9.89 10.98
N GLN A 48 14.14 -9.44 12.12
CA GLN A 48 13.68 -8.22 12.77
C GLN A 48 13.95 -7.00 11.88
N GLU A 49 15.07 -7.00 11.16
CA GLU A 49 15.48 -5.93 10.25
C GLU A 49 14.46 -5.72 9.12
N TYR A 50 13.94 -6.82 8.54
CA TYR A 50 12.88 -6.74 7.54
C TYR A 50 11.58 -6.22 8.13
N GLN A 51 11.19 -6.71 9.31
CA GLN A 51 9.96 -6.26 9.99
C GLN A 51 10.02 -4.78 10.38
N ASP A 52 11.18 -4.30 10.83
CA ASP A 52 11.41 -2.90 11.15
C ASP A 52 11.33 -2.03 9.90
N ALA A 53 11.99 -2.41 8.80
CA ALA A 53 11.90 -1.71 7.52
C ALA A 53 10.45 -1.59 7.03
N LEU A 54 9.68 -2.67 7.13
CA LEU A 54 8.27 -2.70 6.78
C LEU A 54 7.43 -1.80 7.70
N GLY A 55 7.70 -1.82 9.00
CA GLY A 55 7.04 -0.97 9.99
C GLY A 55 7.27 0.52 9.72
N TYR A 56 8.51 0.92 9.43
CA TYR A 56 8.84 2.29 9.07
C TYR A 56 8.12 2.74 7.79
N PHE A 57 8.04 1.86 6.79
CA PHE A 57 7.34 2.17 5.55
C PHE A 57 5.84 2.36 5.75
N ARG A 58 5.18 1.46 6.50
CA ARG A 58 3.74 1.60 6.83
C ARG A 58 3.45 2.89 7.60
N GLN A 59 4.34 3.25 8.53
CA GLN A 59 4.22 4.52 9.25
C GLN A 59 4.39 5.72 8.32
N PHE A 60 5.31 5.66 7.35
CA PHE A 60 5.47 6.69 6.33
C PHE A 60 4.20 6.86 5.49
N LEU A 61 3.65 5.76 4.94
CA LEU A 61 2.41 5.78 4.15
C LEU A 61 1.26 6.45 4.92
N LYS A 62 1.11 6.09 6.20
CA LYS A 62 0.10 6.68 7.08
C LYS A 62 0.32 8.16 7.35
N THR A 63 1.56 8.57 7.60
CA THR A 63 1.90 9.94 8.00
C THR A 63 1.75 10.92 6.84
N PHE A 64 2.08 10.49 5.62
CA PHE A 64 2.14 11.35 4.44
C PHE A 64 1.07 11.01 3.39
N SER A 65 0.02 10.28 3.76
CA SER A 65 -1.08 9.88 2.86
C SER A 65 -1.65 11.03 2.02
N LYS A 66 -1.76 12.24 2.59
CA LYS A 66 -2.23 13.45 1.90
C LYS A 66 -1.34 13.95 0.75
N PHE A 67 -0.08 13.54 0.71
CA PHE A 67 0.89 13.93 -0.32
C PHE A 67 1.19 12.82 -1.30
N LEU A 68 0.81 11.58 -0.97
CA LEU A 68 0.91 10.44 -1.86
C LEU A 68 -0.13 10.56 -2.96
N ASP A 69 0.32 10.35 -4.20
CA ASP A 69 -0.58 10.17 -5.33
C ASP A 69 -1.02 8.71 -5.38
N GLU A 70 -2.33 8.48 -5.28
CA GLU A 70 -2.92 7.14 -5.20
C GLU A 70 -2.50 6.24 -6.36
N SER A 71 -2.57 6.75 -7.59
CA SER A 71 -2.26 5.98 -8.80
C SER A 71 -0.78 5.58 -8.82
N THR A 72 0.10 6.54 -8.55
CA THR A 72 1.55 6.33 -8.58
C THR A 72 2.00 5.41 -7.45
N THR A 73 1.54 5.65 -6.22
CA THR A 73 1.89 4.81 -5.06
C THR A 73 1.40 3.38 -5.24
N SER A 74 0.17 3.19 -5.72
CA SER A 74 -0.38 1.85 -5.97
C SER A 74 0.39 1.11 -7.05
N TRP A 75 0.75 1.81 -8.14
CA TRP A 75 1.57 1.25 -9.21
C TRP A 75 2.98 0.86 -8.72
N LEU A 76 3.63 1.69 -7.90
CA LEU A 76 4.95 1.39 -7.33
C LEU A 76 4.90 0.14 -6.44
N LEU A 77 3.94 0.08 -5.52
CA LEU A 77 3.74 -1.08 -4.64
C LEU A 77 3.52 -2.37 -5.44
N SER A 78 2.70 -2.29 -6.49
CA SER A 78 2.45 -3.43 -7.38
C SER A 78 3.68 -3.86 -8.16
N SER A 79 4.42 -2.90 -8.72
CA SER A 79 5.58 -3.17 -9.58
C SER A 79 6.75 -3.80 -8.82
N TYR A 80 6.93 -3.41 -7.56
CA TYR A 80 7.94 -4.00 -6.67
C TYR A 80 7.45 -5.29 -5.97
N GLY A 81 6.20 -5.72 -6.19
CA GLY A 81 5.65 -6.96 -5.63
C GLY A 81 5.18 -6.87 -4.18
N HIS A 82 5.09 -5.68 -3.60
CA HIS A 82 4.64 -5.43 -2.22
C HIS A 82 3.11 -5.29 -2.14
N ILE A 83 2.40 -6.33 -2.57
CA ILE A 83 0.95 -6.27 -2.69
C ILE A 83 0.22 -6.33 -1.34
N ASP A 84 0.81 -6.92 -0.30
CA ASP A 84 0.21 -6.85 1.04
C ASP A 84 0.24 -5.39 1.55
N GLU A 85 1.29 -4.65 1.23
CA GLU A 85 1.38 -3.20 1.47
C GLU A 85 0.44 -2.42 0.55
N LEU A 86 0.21 -2.86 -0.70
CA LEU A 86 -0.81 -2.28 -1.58
C LEU A 86 -2.22 -2.45 -0.98
N ILE A 87 -2.57 -3.64 -0.52
CA ILE A 87 -3.85 -3.91 0.15
C ILE A 87 -3.97 -3.05 1.41
N HIS A 88 -2.90 -2.94 2.20
CA HIS A 88 -2.87 -2.07 3.38
C HIS A 88 -3.07 -0.59 3.02
N TYR A 89 -2.39 -0.09 2.00
CA TYR A 89 -2.51 1.29 1.53
C TYR A 89 -3.91 1.58 0.99
N ALA A 90 -4.43 0.73 0.09
CA ALA A 90 -5.77 0.83 -0.48
C ALA A 90 -6.85 0.82 0.63
N SER A 91 -6.67 -0.03 1.64
CA SER A 91 -7.58 -0.05 2.80
C SER A 91 -7.59 1.24 3.60
N MET A 92 -6.46 1.95 3.66
CA MET A 92 -6.29 3.18 4.42
C MET A 92 -6.92 4.38 3.72
N ILE A 93 -6.84 4.43 2.38
CA ILE A 93 -7.41 5.51 1.57
C ILE A 93 -8.89 5.26 1.20
N GLY A 94 -9.42 4.07 1.51
CA GLY A 94 -10.81 3.70 1.23
C GLY A 94 -11.02 3.11 -0.18
N ASP A 95 -9.96 2.74 -0.89
CA ASP A 95 -10.04 2.06 -2.18
C ASP A 95 -10.35 0.57 -1.98
N HIS A 96 -11.64 0.30 -1.78
CA HIS A 96 -12.14 -1.05 -1.59
C HIS A 96 -12.08 -1.90 -2.87
N ASP A 97 -12.17 -1.28 -4.06
CA ASP A 97 -12.06 -1.98 -5.34
C ASP A 97 -10.67 -2.62 -5.47
N THR A 98 -9.58 -1.88 -5.21
CA THR A 98 -8.22 -2.43 -5.27
C THR A 98 -7.99 -3.52 -4.22
N VAL A 99 -8.50 -3.36 -2.99
CA VAL A 99 -8.39 -4.39 -1.95
C VAL A 99 -9.02 -5.70 -2.41
N VAL A 100 -10.27 -5.66 -2.86
CA VAL A 100 -11.02 -6.88 -3.22
C VAL A 100 -10.44 -7.52 -4.48
N GLN A 101 -10.06 -6.72 -5.49
CA GLN A 101 -9.44 -7.26 -6.70
C GLN A 101 -8.13 -7.99 -6.41
N ASN A 102 -7.25 -7.41 -5.58
CA ASN A 102 -5.98 -8.04 -5.25
C ASN A 102 -6.15 -9.29 -4.38
N LEU A 103 -7.13 -9.33 -3.47
CA LEU A 103 -7.44 -10.53 -2.70
C LEU A 103 -7.97 -11.67 -3.60
N ILE A 104 -8.89 -11.36 -4.52
CA ILE A 104 -9.45 -12.35 -5.46
C ILE A 104 -8.39 -12.89 -6.42
N GLN A 105 -7.53 -12.05 -6.98
CA GLN A 105 -6.48 -12.48 -7.92
C GLN A 105 -5.45 -13.44 -7.30
N ARG A 106 -5.48 -13.62 -5.98
CA ARG A 106 -4.52 -14.41 -5.20
C ARG A 106 -5.17 -15.57 -4.47
N ASP A 107 -6.37 -15.96 -4.89
CA ASP A 107 -7.15 -17.05 -4.32
C ASP A 107 -7.48 -16.85 -2.82
N ARG A 108 -7.44 -15.60 -2.32
CA ARG A 108 -7.81 -15.24 -0.94
C ARG A 108 -9.30 -14.89 -0.86
N ALA A 109 -10.15 -15.79 -1.35
CA ALA A 109 -11.59 -15.57 -1.47
C ALA A 109 -12.26 -15.33 -0.11
N GLU A 110 -11.90 -16.10 0.91
CA GLU A 110 -12.42 -15.94 2.27
C GLU A 110 -12.14 -14.53 2.83
N GLU A 111 -10.91 -14.04 2.65
CA GLU A 111 -10.52 -12.70 3.08
C GLU A 111 -11.27 -11.62 2.31
N ALA A 112 -11.45 -11.79 0.99
CA ALA A 112 -12.24 -10.90 0.16
C ALA A 112 -13.71 -10.83 0.62
N ILE A 113 -14.32 -11.98 0.93
CA ILE A 113 -15.69 -12.06 1.45
C ILE A 113 -15.77 -11.38 2.83
N SER A 114 -14.81 -11.64 3.71
CA SER A 114 -14.75 -11.00 5.03
C SER A 114 -14.64 -9.48 4.92
N TRP A 115 -13.89 -8.98 3.92
CA TRP A 115 -13.74 -7.56 3.63
C TRP A 115 -15.05 -6.96 3.13
N LEU A 116 -15.69 -7.61 2.14
CA LEU A 116 -16.96 -7.18 1.55
C LEU A 116 -18.12 -7.13 2.56
N ARG A 117 -18.08 -7.93 3.63
CA ARG A 117 -19.08 -7.91 4.71
C ARG A 117 -18.98 -6.68 5.62
N LYS A 118 -17.91 -5.89 5.54
CA LYS A 118 -17.74 -4.70 6.38
C LYS A 118 -18.78 -3.63 6.00
N PRO A 119 -19.44 -2.96 6.98
CA PRO A 119 -20.44 -1.93 6.70
C PRO A 119 -19.91 -0.73 5.90
N SER A 120 -18.61 -0.47 5.94
CA SER A 120 -17.96 0.61 5.19
C SER A 120 -17.83 0.33 3.69
N VAL A 121 -17.99 -0.92 3.27
CA VAL A 121 -17.77 -1.33 1.88
C VAL A 121 -19.07 -1.21 1.10
N PRO A 122 -19.07 -0.52 -0.05
CA PRO A 122 -20.30 -0.27 -0.80
C PRO A 122 -20.84 -1.55 -1.43
N SER A 123 -22.17 -1.72 -1.38
CA SER A 123 -22.84 -2.95 -1.81
C SER A 123 -22.69 -3.23 -3.31
N ASN A 124 -22.39 -2.22 -4.13
CA ASN A 124 -22.10 -2.39 -5.56
C ASN A 124 -20.85 -3.28 -5.79
N LEU A 125 -19.92 -3.32 -4.84
CA LEU A 125 -18.69 -4.09 -4.94
C LEU A 125 -18.94 -5.60 -4.86
N TRP A 126 -19.96 -6.00 -4.10
CA TRP A 126 -20.42 -7.39 -4.06
C TRP A 126 -20.76 -7.88 -5.47
N TYR A 127 -21.59 -7.14 -6.21
CA TYR A 127 -22.01 -7.53 -7.55
C TYR A 127 -20.84 -7.66 -8.53
N LYS A 128 -19.84 -6.76 -8.45
CA LYS A 128 -18.63 -6.84 -9.29
C LYS A 128 -17.75 -8.04 -8.92
N ALA A 129 -17.68 -8.38 -7.64
CA ALA A 129 -16.83 -9.44 -7.12
C ALA A 129 -17.47 -10.84 -7.26
N SER A 130 -18.80 -10.94 -7.22
CA SER A 130 -19.54 -12.20 -7.21
C SER A 130 -19.12 -13.18 -8.31
N PRO A 131 -19.07 -12.81 -9.61
CA PRO A 131 -18.69 -13.78 -10.66
C PRO A 131 -17.30 -14.37 -10.45
N LYS A 132 -16.35 -13.57 -9.93
CA LYS A 132 -14.97 -14.00 -9.68
C LYS A 132 -14.86 -14.88 -8.44
N LEU A 133 -15.64 -14.59 -7.40
CA LEU A 133 -15.68 -15.40 -6.17
C LEU A 133 -16.31 -16.78 -6.41
N PHE A 134 -17.40 -16.86 -7.19
CA PHE A 134 -18.03 -18.13 -7.55
C PHE A 134 -17.11 -19.05 -8.38
N LEU A 135 -16.14 -18.50 -9.11
CA LEU A 135 -15.16 -19.31 -9.86
C LEU A 135 -14.06 -19.89 -8.96
N LEU A 136 -13.83 -19.28 -7.79
CA LEU A 136 -12.80 -19.68 -6.83
C LEU A 136 -13.34 -20.67 -5.78
N GLU A 137 -14.64 -20.64 -5.50
CA GLU A 137 -15.35 -21.64 -4.68
C GLU A 137 -16.41 -22.39 -5.51
N PRO A 138 -16.04 -23.52 -6.16
CA PRO A 138 -16.99 -24.37 -6.88
C PRO A 138 -17.92 -25.18 -5.97
#